data_AF-I3X5L2-F1
#
_entry.id   AF-I3X5L2-F1
#
_cell.length_a   1.000
_cell.length_b   1.000
_cell.length_c   1.000
_cell.angle_alpha   90.00
_cell.angle_beta   90.00
_cell.angle_gamma   90.00
#
_symmetry.space_group_name_H-M   'P 1'
#
loop_
_entity.id
_entity.type
_entity.pdbx_description
1 polymer ?
#
loop_
_entity_poly.entity_id
_entity_poly.type
_entity_poly.pdbx_seq_one_letter_code
_entity_poly.pdbx_strand_id
1 'polypeptide(L)'
;MSTNRIRAGLAALALLATATIVVAHGDVAPQPINTDALPAVGEEWLTENPYREEKVGRDVWLKAVEIGASGYNQNCARCHGLGAVSGGLAPDLRLLEAAEYGDEWFVERFRLGYTQDGTTKMPAFGDILGQKAAWAIRTYIETRPEDGALDAHADRLHEVRNELAAAKISDPKALKAELEKIAAEVKTASGAPVADSVAYEAARVLSDAPESWKKASDILTVGLSASE
;
A
#
# COMPACT_ATOMS: atom_id res chain seq x y z
N MET A 1 -52.54 -9.65 -31.20
CA MET A 1 -51.68 -9.00 -30.18
C MET A 1 -51.68 -7.50 -30.42
N SER A 2 -51.90 -6.68 -29.39
CA SER A 2 -51.85 -5.21 -29.51
C SER A 2 -50.44 -4.75 -29.89
N THR A 3 -50.32 -3.77 -30.79
CA THR A 3 -49.07 -3.14 -31.23
C THR A 3 -48.20 -2.65 -30.06
N ASN A 4 -48.83 -2.26 -28.94
CA ASN A 4 -48.12 -1.87 -27.72
C ASN A 4 -47.42 -3.04 -27.02
N ARG A 5 -47.97 -4.26 -27.10
CA ARG A 5 -47.33 -5.46 -26.51
C ARG A 5 -46.12 -5.91 -27.33
N ILE A 6 -46.15 -5.70 -28.66
CA ILE A 6 -45.03 -6.00 -29.56
C ILE A 6 -43.89 -4.99 -29.34
N ARG A 7 -44.21 -3.71 -29.20
CA ARG A 7 -43.22 -2.65 -28.89
C ARG A 7 -42.57 -2.84 -27.52
N ALA A 8 -43.36 -3.21 -26.51
CA ALA A 8 -42.83 -3.51 -25.17
C ALA A 8 -41.93 -4.75 -25.18
N GLY A 9 -42.30 -5.81 -25.93
CA GLY A 9 -41.46 -7.00 -26.09
C GLY A 9 -40.15 -6.72 -26.81
N LEU A 10 -40.17 -5.90 -27.87
CA LEU A 10 -38.97 -5.49 -28.62
C LEU A 10 -38.03 -4.61 -27.77
N ALA A 11 -38.59 -3.69 -26.96
CA ALA A 11 -37.79 -2.87 -26.05
C ALA A 11 -37.11 -3.70 -24.96
N ALA A 12 -37.81 -4.69 -24.39
CA ALA A 12 -37.24 -5.61 -23.40
C ALA A 12 -36.11 -6.47 -23.98
N LEU A 13 -36.25 -6.93 -25.23
CA LEU A 13 -35.23 -7.72 -25.92
C LEU A 13 -33.98 -6.87 -26.25
N ALA A 14 -34.16 -5.59 -26.59
CA ALA A 14 -33.05 -4.65 -26.82
C ALA A 14 -32.26 -4.34 -25.54
N LEU A 15 -32.91 -4.22 -24.39
CA LEU A 15 -32.26 -4.04 -23.09
C LEU A 15 -31.46 -5.28 -22.64
N LEU A 16 -31.98 -6.48 -22.91
CA LEU A 16 -31.26 -7.74 -22.65
C LEU A 16 -30.05 -7.92 -23.56
N ALA A 17 -30.10 -7.41 -24.80
CA ALA A 17 -28.98 -7.44 -25.74
C ALA A 17 -27.81 -6.51 -25.35
N THR A 18 -28.05 -5.54 -24.46
CA THR A 18 -27.00 -4.65 -23.91
C THR A 18 -26.35 -5.16 -22.62
N ALA A 19 -26.75 -6.34 -22.13
CA ALA A 19 -26.09 -6.97 -20.99
C ALA A 19 -24.71 -7.50 -21.45
N THR A 20 -23.70 -6.62 -21.45
CA THR A 20 -22.31 -7.02 -21.61
C THR A 20 -21.93 -7.93 -20.45
N ILE A 21 -21.45 -9.14 -20.77
CA ILE A 21 -20.77 -10.00 -19.81
C ILE A 21 -19.47 -9.27 -19.45
N VAL A 22 -19.52 -8.45 -18.40
CA VAL A 22 -18.31 -7.87 -17.81
C VAL A 22 -17.63 -9.03 -17.10
N VAL A 23 -16.63 -9.62 -17.76
CA VAL A 23 -15.70 -10.55 -17.12
C VAL A 23 -14.79 -9.72 -16.23
N ALA A 24 -15.29 -9.38 -15.03
CA ALA A 24 -14.56 -8.63 -14.00
C ALA A 24 -13.54 -9.50 -13.25
N HIS A 25 -13.06 -10.57 -13.87
CA HIS A 25 -11.88 -11.26 -13.38
C HIS A 25 -10.69 -10.49 -13.94
N GLY A 26 -10.17 -9.55 -13.14
CA GLY A 26 -8.88 -8.92 -13.43
C GLY A 26 -7.85 -10.01 -13.69
N ASP A 27 -6.89 -9.72 -14.57
CA ASP A 27 -5.80 -10.62 -14.89
C ASP A 27 -5.15 -11.10 -13.58
N VAL A 28 -5.09 -12.42 -13.41
CA VAL A 28 -4.54 -13.07 -12.22
C VAL A 28 -3.03 -13.30 -12.36
N ALA A 29 -2.44 -12.93 -13.51
CA ALA A 29 -1.00 -12.92 -13.70
C ALA A 29 -0.35 -11.82 -12.82
N PRO A 30 0.85 -12.08 -12.27
CA PRO A 30 1.60 -11.04 -11.57
C PRO A 30 1.82 -9.83 -12.45
N GLN A 31 1.57 -8.65 -11.89
CA GLN A 31 1.71 -7.38 -12.60
C GLN A 31 3.16 -6.89 -12.49
N PRO A 32 3.80 -6.51 -13.61
CA PRO A 32 5.19 -6.09 -13.63
C PRO A 32 5.37 -4.80 -12.82
N ILE A 33 6.54 -4.68 -12.19
CA ILE A 33 6.91 -3.52 -11.36
C ILE A 33 8.09 -2.82 -12.02
N ASN A 34 7.92 -1.54 -12.35
CA ASN A 34 9.05 -0.73 -12.81
C ASN A 34 9.97 -0.41 -11.62
N THR A 35 11.19 -0.92 -11.69
CA THR A 35 12.22 -0.72 -10.65
C THR A 35 13.42 0.08 -11.13
N ASP A 36 13.34 0.74 -12.29
CA ASP A 36 14.47 1.42 -12.93
C ASP A 36 15.07 2.53 -12.05
N ALA A 37 14.24 3.17 -11.23
CA ALA A 37 14.66 4.22 -10.31
C ALA A 37 15.40 3.71 -9.05
N LEU A 38 15.47 2.40 -8.84
CA LEU A 38 16.16 1.81 -7.67
C LEU A 38 17.62 1.45 -8.00
N PRO A 39 18.54 1.52 -7.03
CA PRO A 39 19.90 1.02 -7.19
C PRO A 39 19.93 -0.41 -7.73
N ALA A 40 20.95 -0.72 -8.52
CA ALA A 40 21.14 -2.07 -9.02
C ALA A 40 21.46 -3.04 -7.88
N VAL A 41 21.01 -4.28 -8.04
CA VAL A 41 21.37 -5.43 -7.20
C VAL A 41 22.00 -6.49 -8.10
N GLY A 42 22.81 -7.38 -7.53
CA GLY A 42 23.44 -8.47 -8.27
C GLY A 42 22.42 -9.53 -8.75
N GLU A 43 22.91 -10.50 -9.52
CA GLU A 43 22.13 -11.67 -9.92
C GLU A 43 21.90 -12.63 -8.76
N GLU A 44 22.88 -12.72 -7.85
CA GLU A 44 22.74 -13.47 -6.61
C GLU A 44 21.71 -12.80 -5.69
N TRP A 45 20.84 -13.62 -5.13
CA TRP A 45 19.83 -13.15 -4.18
C TRP A 45 20.50 -12.77 -2.87
N LEU A 46 20.32 -11.52 -2.48
CA LEU A 46 20.70 -11.00 -1.17
C LEU A 46 19.89 -11.70 -0.07
N THR A 47 20.44 -11.70 1.14
CA THR A 47 19.78 -12.23 2.34
C THR A 47 19.14 -11.13 3.20
N GLU A 48 19.56 -9.89 2.99
CA GLU A 48 19.05 -8.71 3.70
C GLU A 48 18.49 -7.66 2.77
N ASN A 49 17.54 -6.87 3.27
CA ASN A 49 16.98 -5.75 2.54
C ASN A 49 18.06 -4.69 2.23
N PRO A 50 18.37 -4.44 0.94
CA PRO A 50 19.38 -3.45 0.53
C PRO A 50 18.84 -2.02 0.56
N TYR A 51 17.53 -1.81 0.62
CA TYR A 51 16.91 -0.49 0.45
C TYR A 51 16.48 0.17 1.76
N ARG A 52 16.90 -0.36 2.92
CA ARG A 52 16.69 0.31 4.21
C ARG A 52 17.36 1.68 4.24
N GLU A 53 16.74 2.63 4.93
CA GLU A 53 17.14 4.04 4.90
C GLU A 53 18.61 4.25 5.26
N GLU A 54 19.14 3.55 6.25
CA GLU A 54 20.54 3.64 6.69
C GLU A 54 21.55 3.18 5.62
N LYS A 55 21.11 2.34 4.66
CA LYS A 55 21.96 1.81 3.59
C LYS A 55 21.94 2.69 2.34
N VAL A 56 20.81 3.30 2.01
CA VAL A 56 20.61 4.00 0.72
C VAL A 56 20.23 5.49 0.84
N GLY A 57 19.98 5.96 2.06
CA GLY A 57 19.51 7.32 2.32
C GLY A 57 18.01 7.49 2.08
N ARG A 58 17.46 8.57 2.65
CA ARG A 58 16.01 8.88 2.68
C ARG A 58 15.35 8.88 1.30
N ASP A 59 15.97 9.53 0.30
CA ASP A 59 15.34 9.72 -1.01
C ASP A 59 15.17 8.39 -1.77
N VAL A 60 16.18 7.52 -1.69
CA VAL A 60 16.14 6.19 -2.33
C VAL A 60 15.21 5.26 -1.56
N TRP A 61 15.25 5.29 -0.23
CA TRP A 61 14.33 4.52 0.61
C TRP A 61 12.86 4.90 0.33
N LEU A 62 12.55 6.20 0.26
CA LEU A 62 11.22 6.69 -0.13
C LEU A 62 10.80 6.16 -1.50
N LYS A 63 11.72 6.17 -2.48
CA LYS A 63 11.44 5.62 -3.81
C LYS A 63 11.16 4.12 -3.76
N ALA A 64 11.88 3.37 -2.92
CA ALA A 64 11.65 1.95 -2.70
C ALA A 64 10.29 1.68 -2.03
N VAL A 65 9.91 2.48 -1.04
CA VAL A 65 8.58 2.44 -0.40
C VAL A 65 7.48 2.71 -1.42
N GLU A 66 7.61 3.75 -2.26
CA GLU A 66 6.62 4.11 -3.29
C GLU A 66 6.44 2.99 -4.33
N ILE A 67 7.55 2.45 -4.86
CA ILE A 67 7.52 1.34 -5.82
C ILE A 67 6.99 0.07 -5.14
N GLY A 68 7.39 -0.19 -3.90
CA GLY A 68 6.94 -1.30 -3.09
C GLY A 68 5.45 -1.27 -2.81
N ALA A 69 4.90 -0.11 -2.46
CA ALA A 69 3.46 0.08 -2.23
C ALA A 69 2.65 -0.29 -3.48
N SER A 70 3.07 0.20 -4.65
CA SER A 70 2.45 -0.14 -5.93
C SER A 70 2.54 -1.65 -6.21
N GLY A 71 3.74 -2.23 -6.06
CA GLY A 71 3.96 -3.66 -6.29
C GLY A 71 3.15 -4.56 -5.35
N TYR A 72 3.10 -4.20 -4.08
CA TYR A 72 2.35 -4.89 -3.04
C TYR A 72 0.84 -4.85 -3.31
N ASN A 73 0.30 -3.67 -3.62
CA ASN A 73 -1.14 -3.51 -3.86
C ASN A 73 -1.61 -4.31 -5.08
N GLN A 74 -0.77 -4.45 -6.10
CA GLN A 74 -1.11 -5.19 -7.32
C GLN A 74 -0.95 -6.71 -7.15
N ASN A 75 0.04 -7.16 -6.38
CA ASN A 75 0.45 -8.58 -6.37
C ASN A 75 0.17 -9.32 -5.05
N CYS A 76 0.04 -8.61 -3.92
CA CYS A 76 0.07 -9.21 -2.59
C CYS A 76 -1.20 -8.92 -1.77
N ALA A 77 -1.75 -7.71 -1.89
CA ALA A 77 -2.81 -7.20 -1.03
C ALA A 77 -4.11 -8.02 -1.08
N ARG A 78 -4.38 -8.73 -2.17
CA ARG A 78 -5.54 -9.62 -2.28
C ARG A 78 -5.53 -10.75 -1.23
N CYS A 79 -4.35 -11.24 -0.85
CA CYS A 79 -4.20 -12.36 0.09
C CYS A 79 -3.75 -11.89 1.47
N HIS A 80 -2.80 -10.95 1.51
CA HIS A 80 -2.20 -10.44 2.75
C HIS A 80 -2.88 -9.17 3.26
N GLY A 81 -3.92 -8.70 2.56
CA GLY A 81 -4.71 -7.51 2.89
C GLY A 81 -4.04 -6.19 2.52
N LEU A 82 -4.84 -5.12 2.49
CA LEU A 82 -4.33 -3.77 2.22
C LEU A 82 -3.42 -3.32 3.36
N GLY A 83 -2.35 -2.58 3.04
CA GLY A 83 -1.39 -2.15 4.07
C GLY A 83 -0.66 -3.30 4.78
N ALA A 84 -0.69 -4.52 4.22
CA ALA A 84 -0.20 -5.75 4.86
C ALA A 84 -0.97 -6.21 6.11
N VAL A 85 -2.13 -5.62 6.37
CA VAL A 85 -3.03 -6.03 7.45
C VAL A 85 -3.89 -7.19 6.98
N SER A 86 -3.67 -8.38 7.53
CA SER A 86 -4.37 -9.57 7.07
C SER A 86 -5.84 -9.62 7.51
N GLY A 87 -6.73 -9.98 6.57
CA GLY A 87 -8.12 -10.36 6.85
C GLY A 87 -8.32 -11.86 7.18
N GLY A 88 -7.25 -12.61 7.41
CA GLY A 88 -7.28 -14.04 7.78
C GLY A 88 -7.06 -15.04 6.64
N LEU A 89 -6.89 -14.59 5.40
CA LEU A 89 -6.62 -15.48 4.25
C LEU A 89 -5.15 -15.94 4.18
N ALA A 90 -4.22 -15.02 4.39
CA ALA A 90 -2.79 -15.28 4.48
C ALA A 90 -2.19 -14.53 5.69
N PRO A 91 -0.96 -14.81 6.15
CA PRO A 91 -0.39 -14.14 7.32
C PRO A 91 -0.28 -12.61 7.17
N ASP A 92 -0.42 -11.88 8.28
CA ASP A 92 -0.12 -10.43 8.37
C ASP A 92 1.40 -10.25 8.21
N LEU A 93 1.82 -9.55 7.16
CA LEU A 93 3.25 -9.44 6.84
C LEU A 93 3.96 -8.37 7.66
N ARG A 94 3.23 -7.50 8.36
CA ARG A 94 3.84 -6.48 9.23
C ARG A 94 4.59 -7.11 10.40
N LEU A 95 4.20 -8.34 10.77
CA LEU A 95 4.81 -9.11 11.86
C LEU A 95 6.15 -9.76 11.48
N LEU A 96 6.55 -9.68 10.20
CA LEU A 96 7.89 -10.10 9.79
C LEU A 96 8.90 -9.01 10.17
N GLU A 97 9.69 -9.28 11.20
CA GLU A 97 10.71 -8.37 11.75
C GLU A 97 11.61 -7.76 10.66
N ALA A 98 11.91 -6.48 10.77
CA ALA A 98 12.84 -5.76 9.89
C ALA A 98 14.30 -6.09 10.23
N ALA A 99 14.65 -7.37 10.11
CA ALA A 99 15.95 -7.95 10.43
C ALA A 99 16.27 -9.06 9.42
N GLU A 100 17.53 -9.52 9.44
CA GLU A 100 18.04 -10.58 8.54
C GLU A 100 17.14 -11.82 8.53
N TYR A 101 16.74 -12.32 9.71
CA TYR A 101 15.86 -13.50 9.78
C TYR A 101 14.49 -13.29 9.11
N GLY A 102 13.90 -12.09 9.26
CA GLY A 102 12.66 -11.74 8.58
C GLY A 102 12.84 -11.58 7.07
N ASP A 103 14.00 -11.09 6.64
CA ASP A 103 14.35 -10.92 5.23
C ASP A 103 14.58 -12.26 4.52
N GLU A 104 15.28 -13.20 5.16
CA GLU A 104 15.45 -14.57 4.66
C GLU A 104 14.09 -15.24 4.46
N TRP A 105 13.20 -15.11 5.44
CA TRP A 105 11.85 -15.68 5.36
C TRP A 105 11.05 -15.03 4.22
N PHE A 106 11.10 -13.70 4.10
CA PHE A 106 10.42 -12.99 3.03
C PHE A 106 10.95 -13.40 1.65
N VAL A 107 12.27 -13.39 1.46
CA VAL A 107 12.89 -13.60 0.15
C VAL A 107 12.70 -15.04 -0.31
N GLU A 108 12.76 -16.03 0.59
CA GLU A 108 12.48 -17.43 0.25
C GLU A 108 11.03 -17.59 -0.24
N ARG A 109 10.06 -17.05 0.51
CA ARG A 109 8.64 -17.13 0.13
C ARG A 109 8.31 -16.35 -1.13
N PHE A 110 8.92 -15.18 -1.32
CA PHE A 110 8.75 -14.40 -2.55
C PHE A 110 9.26 -15.18 -3.76
N ARG A 111 10.47 -15.77 -3.65
CA ARG A 111 11.13 -16.49 -4.74
C ARG A 111 10.39 -17.77 -5.10
N LEU A 112 10.10 -18.59 -4.10
CA LEU A 112 9.67 -19.98 -4.28
C LEU A 112 8.16 -20.17 -4.10
N GLY A 113 7.46 -19.17 -3.58
CA GLY A 113 6.05 -19.27 -3.22
C GLY A 113 5.83 -20.18 -2.01
N TYR A 114 4.63 -20.73 -1.91
CA TYR A 114 4.26 -21.71 -0.89
C TYR A 114 3.23 -22.69 -1.44
N THR A 115 3.54 -23.98 -1.35
CA THR A 115 2.66 -25.08 -1.72
C THR A 115 2.46 -25.98 -0.53
N GLN A 116 1.21 -26.33 -0.25
CA GLN A 116 0.83 -27.23 0.82
C GLN A 116 -0.17 -28.26 0.28
N ASP A 117 0.09 -29.54 0.55
CA ASP A 117 -0.76 -30.66 0.10
C ASP A 117 -1.04 -30.63 -1.42
N GLY A 118 0.00 -30.32 -2.21
CA GLY A 118 -0.09 -30.19 -3.67
C GLY A 118 -0.86 -28.96 -4.18
N THR A 119 -1.34 -28.10 -3.29
CA THR A 119 -2.05 -26.87 -3.64
C THR A 119 -1.15 -25.65 -3.44
N THR A 120 -0.92 -24.88 -4.50
CA THR A 120 -0.23 -23.59 -4.42
C THR A 120 -1.07 -22.60 -3.62
N LYS A 121 -0.54 -22.12 -2.49
CA LYS A 121 -1.15 -21.12 -1.61
C LYS A 121 -0.59 -19.72 -1.88
N MET A 122 0.68 -19.64 -2.25
CA MET A 122 1.36 -18.41 -2.66
C MET A 122 2.15 -18.72 -3.94
N PRO A 123 1.96 -17.96 -5.03
CA PRO A 123 2.73 -18.16 -6.25
C PRO A 123 4.19 -17.75 -6.06
N ALA A 124 5.08 -18.35 -6.85
CA ALA A 124 6.49 -17.97 -6.93
C ALA A 124 6.63 -16.72 -7.80
N PHE A 125 7.27 -15.67 -7.28
CA PHE A 125 7.45 -14.39 -7.98
C PHE A 125 8.89 -14.15 -8.44
N GLY A 126 9.86 -14.98 -8.01
CA GLY A 126 11.29 -14.76 -8.22
C GLY A 126 11.66 -14.44 -9.68
N ASP A 127 11.33 -15.36 -10.59
CA ASP A 127 11.66 -15.23 -12.01
C ASP A 127 10.74 -14.25 -12.76
N ILE A 128 9.60 -13.88 -12.15
CA ILE A 128 8.56 -13.06 -12.79
C ILE A 128 8.81 -11.57 -12.53
N LEU A 129 9.06 -11.21 -11.27
CA LEU A 129 9.19 -9.82 -10.83
C LEU A 129 10.65 -9.44 -10.54
N GLY A 130 11.49 -10.41 -10.21
CA GLY A 130 12.90 -10.19 -9.91
C GLY A 130 13.18 -9.59 -8.53
N GLN A 131 14.47 -9.57 -8.20
CA GLN A 131 14.95 -9.22 -6.86
C GLN A 131 14.71 -7.74 -6.48
N LYS A 132 14.85 -6.80 -7.42
CA LYS A 132 14.60 -5.38 -7.12
C LYS A 132 13.16 -5.14 -6.67
N ALA A 133 12.21 -5.83 -7.29
CA ALA A 133 10.80 -5.73 -6.94
C ALA A 133 10.52 -6.35 -5.57
N ALA A 134 11.13 -7.51 -5.29
CA ALA A 134 11.05 -8.17 -4.00
C ALA A 134 11.45 -7.22 -2.86
N TRP A 135 12.63 -6.59 -2.97
CA TRP A 135 13.15 -5.72 -1.93
C TRP A 135 12.39 -4.39 -1.81
N ALA A 136 11.86 -3.85 -2.90
CA ALA A 136 10.98 -2.69 -2.83
C ALA A 136 9.70 -3.03 -2.04
N ILE A 137 9.06 -4.16 -2.34
CA ILE A 137 7.88 -4.64 -1.61
C ILE A 137 8.21 -4.88 -0.14
N ARG A 138 9.36 -5.51 0.15
CA ARG A 138 9.83 -5.73 1.52
C ARG A 138 9.98 -4.43 2.29
N THR A 139 10.63 -3.44 1.68
CA THR A 139 10.83 -2.11 2.28
C THR A 139 9.48 -1.47 2.61
N TYR A 140 8.51 -1.53 1.70
CA TYR A 140 7.15 -1.06 1.97
C TYR A 140 6.49 -1.80 3.15
N ILE A 141 6.61 -3.13 3.24
CA ILE A 141 6.05 -3.92 4.34
C ILE A 141 6.68 -3.52 5.68
N GLU A 142 8.00 -3.34 5.74
CA GLU A 142 8.72 -2.95 6.96
C GLU A 142 8.24 -1.58 7.50
N THR A 143 7.76 -0.68 6.64
CA THR A 143 7.28 0.64 7.08
C THR A 143 5.86 0.64 7.67
N ARG A 144 5.16 -0.49 7.70
CA ARG A 144 3.75 -0.52 8.08
C ARG A 144 3.57 -0.28 9.59
N PRO A 145 2.68 0.64 9.99
CA PRO A 145 2.38 0.89 11.40
C PRO A 145 1.88 -0.37 12.12
N GLU A 146 2.18 -0.46 13.41
CA GLU A 146 1.51 -1.43 14.30
C GLU A 146 0.02 -1.09 14.44
N ASP A 147 -0.76 -2.06 14.92
CA ASP A 147 -2.18 -1.82 15.20
C ASP A 147 -2.36 -0.80 16.32
N GLY A 148 -3.30 0.14 16.15
CA GLY A 148 -3.55 1.22 17.11
C GLY A 148 -2.43 2.26 17.25
N ALA A 149 -1.42 2.27 16.36
CA ALA A 149 -0.25 3.16 16.48
C ALA A 149 -0.57 4.66 16.44
N LEU A 150 -1.79 5.03 16.04
CA LEU A 150 -2.27 6.41 15.93
C LEU A 150 -3.42 6.73 16.90
N ASP A 151 -3.86 5.80 17.74
CA ASP A 151 -5.05 5.96 18.59
C ASP A 151 -4.93 7.16 19.52
N ALA A 152 -3.73 7.40 20.07
CA ALA A 152 -3.44 8.53 20.93
C ALA A 152 -3.58 9.91 20.23
N HIS A 153 -3.53 9.92 18.89
CA HIS A 153 -3.56 11.12 18.06
C HIS A 153 -4.81 11.20 17.17
N ALA A 154 -5.71 10.21 17.23
CA ALA A 154 -6.84 10.07 16.32
C ALA A 154 -7.72 11.34 16.29
N ASP A 155 -8.16 11.81 17.46
CA ASP A 155 -8.97 13.03 17.59
C ASP A 155 -8.30 14.22 16.91
N ARG A 156 -7.01 14.45 17.18
CA ARG A 156 -6.28 15.57 16.60
C ARG A 156 -6.11 15.42 15.09
N LEU A 157 -5.83 14.21 14.59
CA LEU A 157 -5.71 13.96 13.15
C LEU A 157 -7.05 14.17 12.42
N HIS A 158 -8.18 13.84 13.04
CA HIS A 158 -9.51 14.16 12.49
C HIS A 158 -9.76 15.67 12.45
N GLU A 159 -9.37 16.41 13.47
CA GLU A 159 -9.43 17.89 13.45
C GLU A 159 -8.58 18.47 12.33
N VAL A 160 -7.31 18.05 12.22
CA VAL A 160 -6.39 18.48 11.16
C VAL A 160 -6.96 18.20 9.78
N ARG A 161 -7.50 16.99 9.55
CA ARG A 161 -8.19 16.64 8.30
C ARG A 161 -9.32 17.63 8.00
N ASN A 162 -10.15 17.96 8.99
CA ASN A 162 -11.28 18.87 8.81
C ASN A 162 -10.82 20.31 8.54
N GLU A 163 -9.76 20.78 9.21
CA GLU A 163 -9.14 22.09 8.97
C GLU A 163 -8.58 22.21 7.55
N LEU A 164 -7.87 21.17 7.08
CA LEU A 164 -7.33 21.07 5.72
C LEU A 164 -8.45 21.04 4.67
N ALA A 165 -9.49 20.23 4.87
CA ALA A 165 -10.64 20.12 3.98
C ALA A 165 -11.39 21.46 3.83
N ALA A 166 -11.49 22.23 4.92
CA ALA A 166 -12.13 23.53 4.94
C ALA A 166 -11.21 24.68 4.46
N ALA A 167 -9.96 24.39 4.09
CA ALA A 167 -8.92 25.37 3.77
C ALA A 167 -8.72 26.44 4.86
N LYS A 168 -8.84 26.04 6.13
CA LYS A 168 -8.73 26.92 7.31
C LYS A 168 -7.34 26.85 7.95
N ILE A 169 -6.28 26.76 7.15
CA ILE A 169 -4.92 26.67 7.65
C ILE A 169 -4.31 28.06 7.75
N SER A 170 -3.99 28.50 8.98
CA SER A 170 -3.34 29.78 9.24
C SER A 170 -1.80 29.69 9.15
N ASP A 171 -1.23 28.55 9.53
CA ASP A 171 0.21 28.28 9.47
C ASP A 171 0.49 26.85 8.98
N PRO A 172 0.64 26.65 7.66
CA PRO A 172 0.93 25.35 7.08
C PRO A 172 2.26 24.75 7.54
N LYS A 173 3.24 25.58 7.90
CA LYS A 173 4.56 25.11 8.36
C LYS A 173 4.48 24.57 9.78
N ALA A 174 3.76 25.26 10.66
CA ALA A 174 3.50 24.76 12.01
C ALA A 174 2.71 23.45 11.97
N LEU A 175 1.67 23.37 11.13
CA LEU A 175 0.89 22.15 10.98
C LEU A 175 1.73 20.98 10.43
N LYS A 176 2.59 21.25 9.44
CA LYS A 176 3.52 20.24 8.93
C LYS A 176 4.45 19.72 10.04
N ALA A 177 5.03 20.62 10.83
CA ALA A 177 5.90 20.23 11.94
C ALA A 177 5.15 19.45 13.04
N GLU A 178 3.86 19.72 13.25
CA GLU A 178 3.00 18.93 14.14
C GLU A 178 2.81 17.51 13.60
N LEU A 179 2.46 17.35 12.33
CA LEU A 179 2.31 16.04 11.68
C LEU A 179 3.61 15.24 11.67
N GLU A 180 4.77 15.89 11.44
CA GLU A 180 6.08 15.24 11.52
C GLU A 180 6.39 14.72 12.92
N LYS A 181 6.00 15.44 13.98
CA LYS A 181 6.14 14.99 15.37
C LYS A 181 5.25 13.78 15.65
N ILE A 182 3.97 13.83 15.25
CA ILE A 182 3.05 12.70 15.39
C ILE A 182 3.62 11.49 14.65
N ALA A 183 4.05 11.67 13.40
CA ALA A 183 4.63 10.60 12.59
C ALA A 183 5.86 9.95 13.22
N ALA A 184 6.71 10.71 13.91
CA ALA A 184 7.89 10.19 14.60
C ALA A 184 7.56 9.32 15.84
N GLU A 185 6.35 9.42 16.38
CA GLU A 185 5.88 8.59 17.50
C GLU A 185 5.24 7.28 17.03
N VAL A 186 4.90 7.16 15.73
CA VAL A 186 4.25 5.98 15.17
C VAL A 186 5.25 4.84 15.04
N LYS A 187 4.97 3.73 15.74
CA LYS A 187 5.77 2.51 15.66
C LYS A 187 5.37 1.67 14.46
N THR A 188 6.36 1.01 13.86
CA THR A 188 6.11 -0.06 12.87
C THR A 188 5.88 -1.38 13.59
N ALA A 189 5.06 -2.25 13.00
CA ALA A 189 4.86 -3.59 13.56
C ALA A 189 6.08 -4.49 13.38
N SER A 190 6.95 -4.20 12.39
CA SER A 190 8.16 -4.98 12.12
C SER A 190 9.37 -4.54 12.94
N GLY A 191 9.28 -3.45 13.70
CA GLY A 191 10.41 -2.85 14.42
C GLY A 191 11.36 -2.01 13.55
N ALA A 192 10.99 -1.72 12.29
CA ALA A 192 11.70 -0.74 11.47
C ALA A 192 11.62 0.68 12.09
N PRO A 193 12.65 1.51 11.90
CA PRO A 193 12.76 2.79 12.61
C PRO A 193 11.77 3.87 12.13
N VAL A 194 11.21 3.74 10.93
CA VAL A 194 10.32 4.74 10.33
C VAL A 194 9.05 4.08 9.83
N ALA A 195 7.92 4.56 10.35
CA ALA A 195 6.60 4.19 9.86
C ALA A 195 6.15 5.14 8.74
N ASP A 196 5.76 4.57 7.60
CA ASP A 196 5.04 5.30 6.56
C ASP A 196 3.55 5.34 6.93
N SER A 197 3.28 6.23 7.88
CA SER A 197 1.97 6.49 8.48
C SER A 197 1.21 7.57 7.73
N VAL A 198 -0.10 7.67 7.99
CA VAL A 198 -0.94 8.70 7.35
C VAL A 198 -0.54 10.12 7.76
N ALA A 199 -0.01 10.28 8.97
CA ALA A 199 0.58 11.54 9.44
C ALA A 199 1.87 11.87 8.68
N TYR A 200 2.74 10.87 8.46
CA TYR A 200 3.97 11.02 7.68
C TYR A 200 3.67 11.48 6.25
N GLU A 201 2.75 10.79 5.58
CA GLU A 201 2.37 11.10 4.20
C GLU A 201 1.69 12.46 4.07
N ALA A 202 0.79 12.80 5.00
CA ALA A 202 0.16 14.12 5.04
C ALA A 202 1.21 15.23 5.23
N ALA A 203 2.17 15.08 6.15
CA ALA A 203 3.25 16.03 6.34
C ALA A 203 4.12 16.21 5.08
N ARG A 204 4.42 15.09 4.39
CA ARG A 204 5.28 15.07 3.22
C ARG A 204 4.69 15.87 2.07
N VAL A 205 3.39 15.75 1.83
CA VAL A 205 2.71 16.47 0.75
C VAL A 205 2.33 17.90 1.12
N LEU A 206 2.20 18.21 2.42
CA LEU A 206 1.76 19.53 2.91
C LEU A 206 2.79 20.61 2.58
N SER A 207 2.30 21.74 2.07
CA SER A 207 3.08 22.92 1.70
C SER A 207 2.28 24.21 1.90
N ASP A 208 2.90 25.35 1.59
CA ASP A 208 2.23 26.66 1.62
C ASP A 208 1.16 26.80 0.51
N ALA A 209 1.06 25.85 -0.43
CA ALA A 209 0.15 25.90 -1.56
C ALA A 209 -1.21 25.23 -1.25
N PRO A 210 -2.37 25.89 -1.46
CA PRO A 210 -3.68 25.35 -1.08
C PRO A 210 -4.05 23.99 -1.69
N GLU A 211 -3.56 23.68 -2.89
CA GLU A 211 -3.79 22.39 -3.53
C GLU A 211 -3.15 21.22 -2.76
N SER A 212 -2.08 21.49 -2.01
CA SER A 212 -1.44 20.49 -1.15
C SER A 212 -2.30 20.15 0.07
N TRP A 213 -3.12 21.09 0.55
CA TRP A 213 -3.98 20.90 1.71
C TRP A 213 -5.09 19.90 1.41
N LYS A 214 -5.67 20.00 0.21
CA LYS A 214 -6.64 19.02 -0.27
C LYS A 214 -6.02 17.62 -0.32
N LYS A 215 -4.80 17.48 -0.85
CA LYS A 215 -4.11 16.18 -0.91
C LYS A 215 -3.84 15.61 0.48
N ALA A 216 -3.34 16.42 1.41
CA ALA A 216 -3.11 16.02 2.79
C ALA A 216 -4.42 15.61 3.48
N SER A 217 -5.50 16.36 3.27
CA SER A 217 -6.85 16.00 3.76
C SER A 217 -7.33 14.67 3.19
N ASP A 218 -7.16 14.43 1.88
CA ASP A 218 -7.60 13.20 1.24
C ASP A 218 -6.80 11.99 1.78
N ILE A 219 -5.49 12.15 2.01
CA ILE A 219 -4.63 11.15 2.68
C ILE A 219 -5.15 10.81 4.08
N LEU A 220 -5.39 11.82 4.92
CA LEU A 220 -5.90 11.60 6.27
C LEU A 220 -7.31 11.00 6.26
N THR A 221 -8.15 11.35 5.27
CA THR A 221 -9.50 10.80 5.13
C THR A 221 -9.46 9.31 4.87
N VAL A 222 -8.70 8.87 3.86
CA VAL A 222 -8.56 7.45 3.52
C VAL A 222 -7.89 6.70 4.67
N GLY A 223 -6.81 7.28 5.19
CA GLY A 223 -5.98 6.70 6.23
C GLY A 223 -6.71 6.43 7.54
N LEU A 224 -7.41 7.42 8.08
CA LEU A 224 -8.12 7.30 9.36
C LEU A 224 -9.36 6.41 9.25
N SER A 225 -10.01 6.36 8.08
CA SER A 225 -11.15 5.45 7.87
C SER A 225 -10.78 3.97 7.81
N ALA A 226 -9.50 3.66 7.58
CA ALA A 226 -8.99 2.29 7.57
C ALA A 226 -8.57 1.79 8.96
N SER A 227 -8.53 2.69 9.95
CA SER A 227 -8.21 2.39 11.36
C SER A 227 -9.43 2.38 12.29
N GLU A 228 -10.62 2.73 11.78
CA GLU A 228 -11.92 2.66 12.48
C GLU A 228 -12.64 1.32 12.20
#